data_AF-A0A6P0DE28-F1
#
_entry.id   AF-A0A6P0DE28-F1
#
_cell.length_a   1.000
_cell.length_b   1.000
_cell.length_c   1.000
_cell.angle_alpha   90.00
_cell.angle_beta   90.00
_cell.angle_gamma   90.00
#
_symmetry.space_group_name_H-M   'P 1'
#
loop_
_entity.id
_entity.type
_entity.pdbx_description
1 polymer ?
#
loop_
_entity_poly.entity_id
_entity_poly.type
_entity_poly.pdbx_seq_one_letter_code
_entity_poly.pdbx_strand_id
1 'polypeptide(L)'
;MLDGIERSLSRLKAANLHDKHMPMAYIPEAVSVFMDFDINGVLPNLGINPSVANKLKNIDAKLRAPVMIAALGRTRSYLRRLESEHGSDGSSPEHEANQDHLIQDVADAHPPQPIQVWTEQWVYVKRGSRAKEIIVDVSELLDEAVLLAKTTNLPEDQAALTDIERAQLIAILETAIAVLKAPMVEPGLLKKAARVANEVARRTAKKKAEEALGTGLEHVAKRILELIVSLM
;
A
#
# COMPACT_ATOMS: atom_id res chain seq x y z
N MET A 1 -30.28 9.95 -11.37
CA MET A 1 -28.88 9.53 -11.66
C MET A 1 -28.49 8.29 -10.88
N LEU A 2 -28.75 8.25 -9.57
CA LEU A 2 -28.47 7.08 -8.72
C LEU A 2 -29.13 5.78 -9.22
N ASP A 3 -30.42 5.81 -9.56
CA ASP A 3 -31.16 4.63 -10.04
C ASP A 3 -30.55 3.94 -11.26
N GLY A 4 -29.95 4.72 -12.17
CA GLY A 4 -29.30 4.19 -13.37
C GLY A 4 -27.98 3.47 -13.03
N ILE A 5 -27.22 4.03 -12.10
CA ILE A 5 -25.99 3.42 -11.57
C ILE A 5 -26.32 2.15 -10.77
N GLU A 6 -27.39 2.17 -9.97
CA GLU A 6 -27.83 1.01 -9.18
C GLU A 6 -28.33 -0.14 -10.07
N ARG A 7 -29.17 0.13 -11.07
CA ARG A 7 -29.60 -0.88 -12.04
C ARG A 7 -28.40 -1.49 -12.78
N SER A 8 -27.44 -0.66 -13.17
CA SER A 8 -26.24 -1.11 -13.88
C SER A 8 -25.33 -1.96 -12.99
N LEU A 9 -25.14 -1.58 -11.73
CA LEU A 9 -24.41 -2.36 -10.74
C LEU A 9 -25.05 -3.74 -10.51
N SER A 10 -26.38 -3.79 -10.33
CA SER A 10 -27.11 -5.04 -10.12
C SER A 10 -26.97 -5.96 -11.33
N ARG A 11 -27.12 -5.42 -12.54
CA ARG A 11 -26.94 -6.17 -13.79
C ARG A 11 -25.51 -6.71 -13.96
N LEU A 12 -24.49 -5.91 -13.63
CA LEU A 12 -23.09 -6.34 -13.74
C LEU A 12 -22.69 -7.39 -12.70
N LYS A 13 -23.19 -7.26 -11.47
CA LYS A 13 -22.94 -8.24 -10.41
C LYS A 13 -23.61 -9.58 -10.72
N ALA A 14 -24.83 -9.56 -11.26
CA ALA A 14 -25.54 -10.77 -11.67
C ALA A 14 -24.88 -11.52 -12.84
N ALA A 15 -24.07 -10.83 -13.65
CA ALA A 15 -23.48 -11.41 -14.87
C ALA A 15 -22.19 -12.23 -14.65
N ASN A 16 -21.66 -12.34 -13.41
CA ASN A 16 -20.47 -13.15 -13.06
C ASN A 16 -19.28 -13.01 -14.03
N LEU A 17 -18.90 -11.77 -14.38
CA LEU A 17 -17.93 -11.47 -15.46
C LEU A 17 -16.48 -11.37 -14.96
N HIS A 18 -15.99 -12.37 -14.22
CA HIS A 18 -14.73 -12.27 -13.46
C HIS A 18 -13.45 -11.94 -14.27
N ASP A 19 -13.45 -12.05 -15.60
CA ASP A 19 -12.27 -11.71 -16.41
C ASP A 19 -12.58 -11.03 -17.76
N LYS A 20 -13.81 -10.53 -17.95
CA LYS A 20 -14.22 -9.92 -19.23
C LYS A 20 -13.95 -8.41 -19.24
N HIS A 21 -13.37 -7.95 -20.35
CA HIS A 21 -13.27 -6.53 -20.67
C HIS A 21 -14.62 -6.05 -21.21
N MET A 22 -15.19 -5.03 -20.59
CA MET A 22 -16.45 -4.44 -21.00
C MET A 22 -16.22 -3.02 -21.52
N PRO A 23 -16.78 -2.69 -22.70
CA PRO A 23 -16.81 -1.31 -23.13
C PRO A 23 -17.76 -0.48 -22.25
N MET A 24 -17.37 0.77 -21.99
CA MET A 24 -18.20 1.76 -21.29
C MET A 24 -19.55 1.97 -21.96
N ALA A 25 -19.65 1.76 -23.28
CA ALA A 25 -20.89 1.78 -24.04
C ALA A 25 -22.01 0.85 -23.52
N TYR A 26 -21.69 -0.18 -22.72
CA TYR A 26 -22.71 -1.01 -22.06
C TYR A 26 -23.43 -0.29 -20.91
N ILE A 27 -22.90 0.85 -20.45
CA ILE A 27 -23.41 1.64 -19.33
C ILE A 27 -23.30 3.14 -19.68
N PRO A 28 -24.06 3.60 -20.68
CA PRO A 28 -23.99 4.98 -21.14
C PRO A 28 -24.34 5.98 -20.03
N GLU A 29 -25.21 5.60 -19.09
CA GLU A 29 -25.60 6.43 -17.94
C GLU A 29 -24.44 6.67 -16.97
N ALA A 30 -23.45 5.78 -16.92
CA ALA A 30 -22.27 5.98 -16.10
C ALA A 30 -21.29 6.97 -16.73
N VAL A 31 -21.17 6.98 -18.06
CA VAL A 31 -20.29 7.90 -18.78
C VAL A 31 -20.69 9.34 -18.50
N SER A 32 -21.98 9.67 -18.58
CA SER A 32 -22.47 11.02 -18.29
C SER A 32 -22.19 11.44 -16.84
N VAL A 33 -22.44 10.55 -15.87
CA VAL A 33 -22.14 10.82 -14.46
C VAL A 33 -20.65 11.03 -14.23
N PHE A 34 -19.78 10.27 -14.88
CA PHE A 34 -18.32 10.46 -14.77
C PHE A 34 -17.82 11.73 -15.45
N MET A 35 -18.44 12.14 -16.56
CA MET A 35 -18.18 13.44 -17.18
C MET A 35 -18.61 14.59 -16.26
N ASP A 36 -19.81 14.52 -15.69
CA ASP A 36 -20.31 15.53 -14.76
C ASP A 36 -19.43 15.63 -13.51
N PHE A 37 -18.95 14.51 -12.98
CA PHE A 37 -18.03 14.49 -11.85
C PHE A 37 -16.66 15.07 -12.20
N ASP A 38 -16.20 14.94 -13.44
CA ASP A 38 -14.95 15.54 -13.88
C ASP A 38 -15.07 17.06 -14.02
N ILE A 39 -16.16 17.52 -14.67
CA ILE A 39 -16.46 18.95 -14.83
C ILE A 39 -16.56 19.64 -13.47
N ASN A 40 -17.14 18.96 -12.47
CA ASN A 40 -17.27 19.48 -11.11
C ASN A 40 -16.04 19.25 -10.22
N GLY A 41 -14.95 18.69 -10.76
CA GLY A 41 -13.71 18.43 -10.01
C GLY A 41 -13.83 17.36 -8.90
N VAL A 42 -14.90 16.56 -8.94
CA VAL A 42 -15.22 15.53 -7.94
C VAL A 42 -14.55 14.19 -8.27
N LEU A 43 -14.37 13.89 -9.55
CA LEU A 43 -13.86 12.59 -10.01
C LEU A 43 -12.52 12.16 -9.36
N PRO A 44 -11.52 13.06 -9.15
CA PRO A 44 -10.30 12.71 -8.44
C PRO A 44 -10.53 12.32 -6.96
N ASN A 45 -11.58 12.85 -6.33
CA ASN A 45 -11.89 12.63 -4.91
C ASN A 45 -12.60 11.29 -4.64
N LEU A 46 -12.99 10.55 -5.69
CA LEU A 46 -13.59 9.21 -5.58
C LEU A 46 -12.54 8.10 -5.33
N GLY A 47 -11.26 8.48 -5.20
CA GLY A 47 -10.13 7.56 -4.99
C GLY A 47 -9.88 6.61 -6.16
N ILE A 48 -10.51 6.84 -7.32
CA ILE A 48 -10.34 6.03 -8.53
C ILE A 48 -8.97 6.34 -9.12
N ASN A 49 -8.24 5.31 -9.56
CA ASN A 49 -6.93 5.50 -10.19
C ASN A 49 -7.07 6.45 -11.42
N PRO A 50 -6.20 7.48 -11.57
CA PRO A 50 -6.30 8.46 -12.66
C PRO A 50 -6.33 7.84 -14.06
N SER A 51 -5.59 6.74 -14.29
CA SER A 51 -5.60 6.02 -15.57
C SER A 51 -6.93 5.35 -15.88
N VAL A 52 -7.70 4.97 -14.86
CA VAL A 52 -9.04 4.41 -14.96
C VAL A 52 -10.06 5.55 -15.10
N ALA A 53 -9.91 6.62 -14.32
CA ALA A 53 -10.77 7.80 -14.38
C ALA A 53 -10.82 8.42 -15.79
N ASN A 54 -9.68 8.51 -16.48
CA ASN A 54 -9.64 8.98 -17.87
C ASN A 54 -10.36 8.04 -18.85
N LYS A 55 -10.38 6.73 -18.58
CA LYS A 55 -11.11 5.74 -19.39
C LYS A 55 -12.61 5.80 -19.14
N LEU A 56 -13.05 6.07 -17.91
CA LEU A 56 -14.47 6.15 -17.54
C LEU A 56 -15.21 7.31 -18.23
N LYS A 57 -14.48 8.33 -18.71
CA LYS A 57 -15.03 9.46 -19.49
C LYS A 57 -15.23 9.12 -20.97
N ASN A 58 -14.68 8.03 -21.47
CA ASN A 58 -14.73 7.68 -22.88
C ASN A 58 -15.66 6.47 -23.09
N ILE A 59 -16.73 6.66 -23.85
CA ILE A 59 -17.73 5.62 -24.14
C ILE A 59 -17.15 4.40 -24.86
N ASP A 60 -16.07 4.59 -25.63
CA ASP A 60 -15.38 3.53 -26.36
C ASP A 60 -14.34 2.79 -25.52
N ALA A 61 -14.07 3.26 -24.30
CA ALA A 61 -13.06 2.64 -23.44
C ALA A 61 -13.51 1.28 -22.94
N LYS A 62 -12.57 0.32 -22.92
CA LYS A 62 -12.77 -1.02 -22.34
C LYS A 62 -12.10 -1.12 -20.98
N LEU A 63 -12.86 -1.56 -19.99
CA LEU A 63 -12.39 -1.78 -18.62
C LEU A 63 -12.71 -3.20 -18.18
N ARG A 64 -11.85 -3.79 -17.33
CA ARG A 64 -12.16 -5.09 -16.72
C ARG A 64 -13.42 -4.94 -15.86
N ALA A 65 -14.31 -5.92 -15.91
CA ALA A 65 -15.57 -5.87 -15.16
C ALA A 65 -15.39 -5.61 -13.65
N PRO A 66 -14.41 -6.19 -12.93
CA PRO A 66 -14.19 -5.86 -11.52
C PRO A 66 -13.86 -4.39 -11.28
N VAL A 67 -13.09 -3.78 -12.18
CA VAL A 67 -12.72 -2.35 -12.12
C VAL A 67 -13.95 -1.47 -12.36
N MET A 68 -14.81 -1.86 -13.31
CA MET A 68 -16.07 -1.16 -13.59
C MET A 68 -17.00 -1.20 -12.38
N ILE A 69 -17.18 -2.38 -11.78
CA ILE A 69 -18.04 -2.57 -10.59
C ILE A 69 -17.51 -1.72 -9.43
N ALA A 70 -16.19 -1.69 -9.22
CA ALA A 70 -15.58 -0.87 -8.17
C ALA A 70 -15.80 0.63 -8.41
N ALA A 71 -15.61 1.11 -9.64
CA ALA A 71 -15.82 2.51 -10.01
C ALA A 71 -17.28 2.94 -9.81
N LEU A 72 -18.23 2.12 -10.29
CA LEU A 72 -19.66 2.37 -10.11
C LEU A 72 -20.08 2.28 -8.63
N GLY A 73 -19.49 1.35 -7.87
CA GLY A 73 -19.75 1.23 -6.44
C GLY A 73 -19.37 2.48 -5.66
N ARG A 74 -18.19 3.06 -5.96
CA ARG A 74 -17.74 4.31 -5.34
C ARG A 74 -18.58 5.51 -5.77
N THR A 75 -18.97 5.56 -7.04
CA THR A 75 -19.91 6.56 -7.59
C THR A 75 -21.25 6.52 -6.86
N ARG A 76 -21.82 5.32 -6.67
CA ARG A 76 -23.05 5.11 -5.90
C ARG A 76 -22.91 5.58 -4.45
N SER A 77 -21.84 5.19 -3.76
CA SER A 77 -21.59 5.61 -2.37
C SER A 77 -21.51 7.13 -2.25
N TYR A 78 -20.86 7.79 -3.20
CA TYR A 78 -20.76 9.24 -3.23
C TYR A 78 -22.10 9.92 -3.51
N LEU A 79 -22.86 9.45 -4.51
CA LEU A 79 -24.20 9.97 -4.79
C LEU A 79 -25.16 9.82 -3.60
N ARG A 80 -25.16 8.67 -2.91
CA ARG A 80 -25.96 8.47 -1.70
C ARG A 80 -25.57 9.40 -0.56
N ARG A 81 -24.27 9.69 -0.42
CA ARG A 81 -23.80 10.67 0.56
C ARG A 81 -24.33 12.06 0.23
N LEU A 82 -24.29 12.48 -1.03
CA LEU A 82 -24.86 13.76 -1.45
C LEU A 82 -26.37 13.83 -1.21
N GLU A 83 -27.10 12.75 -1.48
CA GLU A 83 -28.55 12.66 -1.18
C GLU A 83 -28.84 12.72 0.32
N SER A 84 -28.00 12.08 1.15
CA SER A 84 -28.15 12.07 2.60
C SER A 84 -27.77 13.42 3.24
N GLU A 85 -26.80 14.14 2.68
CA GLU A 85 -26.44 15.50 3.11
C GLU A 85 -27.50 16.54 2.70
N HIS A 86 -28.38 16.23 1.73
CA HIS A 86 -29.49 17.10 1.30
C HIS A 86 -30.88 16.65 1.80
N GLY A 87 -30.96 15.57 2.57
CA GLY A 87 -32.20 14.99 3.08
C GLY A 87 -32.30 15.02 4.61
N SER A 88 -32.44 16.21 5.21
CA SER A 88 -32.98 16.31 6.58
C SER A 88 -34.47 16.63 6.53
N ASP A 89 -35.30 15.60 6.64
CA ASP A 89 -36.36 15.51 7.67
C ASP A 89 -37.24 14.30 7.37
N GLY A 90 -37.18 13.31 8.25
CA GLY A 90 -37.96 12.08 8.14
C GLY A 90 -37.22 10.88 8.70
N SER A 91 -37.09 10.82 10.01
CA SER A 91 -36.76 9.60 10.73
C SER A 91 -37.69 8.45 10.28
N SER A 92 -37.13 7.39 9.67
CA SER A 92 -37.81 6.11 9.50
C SER A 92 -37.04 5.02 10.26
N PRO A 93 -37.64 4.33 11.25
CA PRO A 93 -36.96 3.38 12.13
C PRO A 93 -36.77 1.98 11.50
N GLU A 94 -36.51 1.90 10.19
CA GLU A 94 -36.34 0.61 9.48
C GLU A 94 -34.89 0.07 9.48
N HIS A 95 -33.95 0.78 10.11
CA HIS A 95 -32.52 0.46 10.01
C HIS A 95 -31.99 -0.59 11.00
N GLU A 96 -32.76 -1.01 12.00
CA GLU A 96 -32.31 -2.10 12.90
C GLU A 96 -32.69 -3.50 12.36
N ALA A 97 -33.80 -3.64 11.62
CA ALA A 97 -34.24 -4.96 11.14
C ALA A 97 -33.48 -5.49 9.91
N ASN A 98 -32.80 -4.64 9.15
CA ASN A 98 -32.12 -5.02 7.89
C ASN A 98 -30.61 -5.28 8.03
N GLN A 99 -30.00 -4.96 9.18
CA GLN A 99 -28.60 -5.32 9.42
C GLN A 99 -28.42 -6.82 9.67
N ASP A 100 -29.39 -7.47 10.31
CA ASP A 100 -29.36 -8.91 10.57
C ASP A 100 -29.44 -9.75 9.29
N HIS A 101 -30.18 -9.31 8.27
CA HIS A 101 -30.27 -10.01 6.99
C HIS A 101 -29.00 -9.88 6.14
N LEU A 102 -28.29 -8.75 6.20
CA LEU A 102 -26.99 -8.59 5.53
C LEU A 102 -25.88 -9.43 6.20
N ILE A 103 -26.00 -9.72 7.49
CA ILE A 103 -25.09 -10.62 8.20
C ILE A 103 -25.38 -12.09 7.85
N GLN A 104 -26.65 -12.44 7.62
CA GLN A 104 -27.04 -13.79 7.17
C GLN A 104 -26.63 -14.09 5.72
N ASP A 105 -26.79 -13.16 4.78
CA ASP A 105 -26.37 -13.39 3.38
C ASP A 105 -24.84 -13.50 3.21
N VAL A 106 -24.06 -12.90 4.12
CA VAL A 106 -22.59 -13.03 4.16
C VAL A 106 -22.15 -14.36 4.80
N ALA A 107 -23.01 -15.01 5.58
CA ALA A 107 -22.73 -16.33 6.15
C ALA A 107 -22.86 -17.46 5.11
N ASP A 108 -23.75 -17.31 4.12
CA ASP A 108 -23.98 -18.31 3.06
C ASP A 108 -23.07 -18.13 1.82
N ALA A 109 -22.59 -16.90 1.59
CA ALA A 109 -21.60 -16.65 0.56
C ALA A 109 -20.23 -17.14 1.04
N HIS A 110 -19.77 -18.29 0.53
CA HIS A 110 -18.41 -18.81 0.77
C HIS A 110 -17.40 -17.75 0.30
N PRO A 111 -16.88 -16.88 1.18
CA PRO A 111 -15.99 -15.83 0.74
C PRO A 111 -14.72 -16.54 0.25
N PRO A 112 -14.10 -16.10 -0.86
CA PRO A 112 -12.77 -16.61 -1.20
C PRO A 112 -11.92 -16.45 0.05
N GLN A 113 -11.34 -17.55 0.52
CA GLN A 113 -10.59 -17.57 1.77
C GLN A 113 -9.65 -16.36 1.77
N PRO A 114 -9.74 -15.48 2.79
CA PRO A 114 -8.94 -14.27 2.81
C PRO A 114 -7.49 -14.67 2.55
N ILE A 115 -6.86 -14.05 1.55
CA ILE A 115 -5.44 -14.26 1.29
C ILE A 115 -4.72 -13.77 2.54
N GLN A 116 -4.34 -14.70 3.41
CA GLN A 116 -3.60 -14.40 4.61
C GLN A 116 -2.17 -14.09 4.20
N VAL A 117 -1.89 -12.82 3.90
CA VAL A 117 -0.52 -12.35 3.75
C VAL A 117 0.03 -12.15 5.16
N TRP A 118 0.94 -13.04 5.59
CA TRP A 118 1.64 -12.91 6.86
C TRP A 118 2.61 -11.74 6.76
N THR A 119 2.17 -10.57 7.18
CA THR A 119 3.02 -9.39 7.36
C THR A 119 3.19 -9.16 8.85
N GLU A 120 4.39 -8.75 9.28
CA GLU A 120 4.57 -8.33 10.66
C GLU A 120 3.74 -7.06 10.89
N GLN A 121 2.95 -7.05 11.96
CA GLN A 121 2.04 -5.95 12.26
C GLN A 121 2.82 -4.63 12.37
N TRP A 122 2.30 -3.57 11.76
CA TRP A 122 2.85 -2.23 11.92
C TRP A 122 2.74 -1.79 13.38
N VAL A 123 3.85 -1.34 13.95
CA VAL A 123 3.95 -0.91 15.35
C VAL A 123 4.01 0.62 15.40
N TYR A 124 3.11 1.22 16.18
CA TYR A 124 3.15 2.65 16.46
C TYR A 124 4.22 2.97 17.51
N VAL A 125 5.15 3.86 17.19
CA VAL A 125 6.23 4.25 18.10
C VAL A 125 5.81 5.45 18.95
N LYS A 126 5.65 5.23 20.25
CA LYS A 126 5.34 6.31 21.21
C LYS A 126 6.49 7.30 21.34
N ARG A 127 6.17 8.60 21.37
CA ARG A 127 7.14 9.67 21.66
C ARG A 127 7.72 9.50 23.06
N GLY A 128 9.03 9.66 23.22
CA GLY A 128 9.74 9.48 24.50
C GLY A 128 9.91 8.02 24.95
N SER A 129 9.59 7.04 24.10
CA SER A 129 9.90 5.64 24.38
C SER A 129 11.38 5.34 24.15
N ARG A 130 11.92 4.33 24.85
CA ARG A 130 13.26 3.79 24.59
C ARG A 130 13.44 3.38 23.13
N ALA A 131 12.40 2.87 22.47
CA ALA A 131 12.43 2.56 21.06
C ALA A 131 12.73 3.81 20.21
N LYS A 132 12.22 5.00 20.59
CA LYS A 132 12.47 6.24 19.87
C LYS A 132 13.92 6.72 19.99
N GLU A 133 14.56 6.50 21.14
CA GLU A 133 15.99 6.76 21.33
C GLU A 133 16.83 5.85 20.45
N ILE A 134 16.55 4.54 20.47
CA ILE A 134 17.25 3.56 19.62
C ILE A 134 17.04 3.88 18.13
N ILE A 135 15.87 4.37 17.72
CA ILE A 135 15.59 4.79 16.34
C ILE A 135 16.54 5.90 15.88
N VAL A 136 16.88 6.86 16.74
CA VAL A 136 17.81 7.95 16.39
C VAL A 136 19.19 7.35 16.14
N ASP A 137 19.70 6.56 17.08
CA ASP A 137 21.01 5.89 16.95
C ASP A 137 21.08 5.03 15.68
N VAL A 138 20.05 4.21 15.43
CA VAL A 138 19.99 3.33 14.25
C VAL A 138 19.95 4.15 12.96
N SER A 139 19.24 5.28 12.94
CA SER A 139 19.14 6.12 11.74
C SER A 139 20.50 6.73 11.39
N GLU A 140 21.25 7.21 12.37
CA GLU A 140 22.60 7.76 12.17
C GLU A 140 23.57 6.69 11.64
N LEU A 141 23.55 5.50 12.23
CA LEU A 141 24.38 4.37 11.77
C LEU A 141 24.01 3.91 10.35
N LEU A 142 22.72 3.95 10.00
CA LEU A 142 22.27 3.62 8.65
C LEU A 142 22.72 4.68 7.63
N ASP A 143 22.64 5.97 7.97
CA ASP A 143 23.12 7.05 7.11
C ASP A 143 24.64 6.93 6.87
N GLU A 144 25.42 6.60 7.91
CA GLU A 144 26.85 6.34 7.79
C GLU A 144 27.15 5.12 6.90
N ALA A 145 26.41 4.02 7.08
CA ALA A 145 26.56 2.82 6.25
C ALA A 145 26.21 3.09 4.77
N VAL A 146 25.20 3.93 4.50
CA VAL A 146 24.87 4.37 3.13
C VAL A 146 26.01 5.19 2.55
N LEU A 147 26.61 6.10 3.31
CA LEU A 147 27.75 6.90 2.86
C LEU A 147 28.95 6.02 2.53
N LEU A 148 29.31 5.07 3.41
CA LEU A 148 30.39 4.11 3.18
C LEU A 148 30.12 3.23 1.95
N ALA A 149 28.88 2.79 1.76
CA ALA A 149 28.50 2.01 0.58
C ALA A 149 28.65 2.81 -0.72
N LYS A 150 28.34 4.11 -0.70
CA LYS A 150 28.44 5.03 -1.87
C LYS A 150 29.86 5.47 -2.22
N THR A 151 30.77 5.47 -1.24
CA THR A 151 32.11 6.08 -1.37
C THR A 151 33.24 5.09 -1.64
N THR A 152 32.91 3.82 -1.93
CA THR A 152 33.93 2.86 -2.34
C THR A 152 34.59 3.33 -3.64
N ASN A 153 35.92 3.29 -3.67
CA ASN A 153 36.70 3.58 -4.88
C ASN A 153 37.44 2.32 -5.37
N LEU A 154 37.09 1.15 -4.82
CA LEU A 154 37.70 -0.11 -5.23
C LEU A 154 37.15 -0.52 -6.61
N PRO A 155 38.01 -1.03 -7.51
CA PRO A 155 37.54 -1.62 -8.75
C PRO A 155 36.72 -2.89 -8.48
N GLU A 156 35.83 -3.25 -9.39
CA GLU A 156 34.79 -4.28 -9.18
C GLU A 156 35.37 -5.67 -8.86
N ASP A 157 36.56 -5.97 -9.37
CA ASP A 157 37.31 -7.21 -9.10
C ASP A 157 37.88 -7.30 -7.69
N GLN A 158 38.06 -6.15 -7.00
CA GLN A 158 38.59 -6.05 -5.65
C GLN A 158 37.52 -5.70 -4.61
N ALA A 159 36.34 -5.25 -5.05
CA ALA A 159 35.23 -4.90 -4.18
C ALA A 159 34.56 -6.14 -3.54
N ALA A 160 34.00 -5.96 -2.35
CA ALA A 160 33.27 -7.03 -1.70
C ALA A 160 31.94 -7.31 -2.41
N LEU A 161 31.32 -6.24 -2.93
CA LEU A 161 30.03 -6.23 -3.61
C LEU A 161 30.18 -5.76 -5.06
N THR A 162 29.39 -6.36 -5.94
CA THR A 162 29.15 -5.84 -7.30
C THR A 162 28.34 -4.54 -7.27
N ASP A 163 28.33 -3.79 -8.37
CA ASP A 163 27.56 -2.54 -8.46
C ASP A 163 26.05 -2.75 -8.21
N ILE A 164 25.52 -3.86 -8.71
CA ILE A 164 24.10 -4.23 -8.51
C ILE A 164 23.82 -4.53 -7.03
N GLU A 165 24.68 -5.33 -6.40
CA GLU A 165 24.52 -5.67 -4.97
C GLU A 165 24.66 -4.44 -4.07
N ARG A 166 25.55 -3.53 -4.44
CA ARG A 166 25.74 -2.25 -3.75
C ARG A 166 24.52 -1.35 -3.88
N ALA A 167 23.96 -1.22 -5.08
CA ALA A 167 22.72 -0.47 -5.30
C ALA A 167 21.55 -1.07 -4.51
N GLN A 168 21.44 -2.40 -4.46
CA GLN A 168 20.43 -3.09 -3.66
C GLN A 168 20.61 -2.85 -2.16
N LEU A 169 21.84 -2.93 -1.66
CA LEU A 169 22.16 -2.61 -0.26
C LEU A 169 21.75 -1.18 0.08
N ILE A 170 22.18 -0.20 -0.71
CA ILE A 170 21.85 1.21 -0.51
C ILE A 170 20.33 1.40 -0.47
N ALA A 171 19.60 0.84 -1.44
CA ALA A 171 18.15 0.96 -1.48
C ALA A 171 17.48 0.37 -0.23
N ILE A 172 17.97 -0.77 0.29
CA ILE A 172 17.45 -1.40 1.50
C ILE A 172 17.72 -0.52 2.73
N LEU A 173 18.93 0.04 2.86
CA LEU A 173 19.29 0.92 3.98
C LEU A 173 18.49 2.22 3.95
N GLU A 174 18.36 2.86 2.78
CA GLU A 174 17.55 4.07 2.59
C GLU A 174 16.06 3.81 2.87
N THR A 175 15.55 2.64 2.47
CA THR A 175 14.18 2.22 2.81
C THR A 175 14.03 2.04 4.32
N ALA A 176 15.01 1.42 5.00
CA ALA A 176 14.98 1.27 6.45
C ALA A 176 14.95 2.64 7.14
N ILE A 177 15.77 3.60 6.70
CA ILE A 177 15.75 4.98 7.22
C ILE A 177 14.37 5.63 7.03
N ALA A 178 13.75 5.47 5.86
CA ALA A 178 12.42 6.01 5.59
C ALA A 178 11.36 5.41 6.54
N VAL A 179 11.43 4.11 6.81
CA VAL A 179 10.53 3.43 7.77
C VAL A 179 10.75 3.94 9.19
N LEU A 180 12.01 4.16 9.61
CA LEU A 180 12.33 4.67 10.95
C LEU A 180 11.91 6.13 11.17
N LYS A 181 11.85 6.93 10.10
CA LYS A 181 11.33 8.29 10.11
C LYS A 181 9.79 8.34 10.20
N ALA A 182 9.11 7.26 9.86
CA ALA A 182 7.65 7.17 9.92
C ALA A 182 7.13 7.04 11.37
N PRO A 183 5.88 7.46 11.66
CA PRO A 183 5.25 7.27 12.97
C PRO A 183 4.90 5.80 13.26
N MET A 184 4.79 4.98 12.21
CA MET A 184 4.54 3.55 12.29
C MET A 184 5.68 2.82 11.62
N VAL A 185 6.19 1.79 12.29
CA VAL A 185 7.35 1.01 11.85
C VAL A 185 6.88 -0.40 11.52
N GLU A 186 7.32 -0.93 10.39
CA GLU A 186 7.12 -2.33 10.00
C GLU A 186 8.35 -3.17 10.42
N PRO A 187 8.27 -4.01 11.46
CA PRO A 187 9.44 -4.75 11.94
C PRO A 187 9.99 -5.76 10.92
N GLY A 188 9.15 -6.25 9.99
CA GLY A 188 9.56 -7.15 8.92
C GLY A 188 10.59 -6.55 7.96
N LEU A 189 10.42 -5.27 7.59
CA LEU A 189 11.39 -4.53 6.78
C LEU A 189 12.71 -4.34 7.53
N LEU A 190 12.65 -4.05 8.83
CA LEU A 190 13.83 -3.91 9.68
C LEU A 190 14.59 -5.24 9.82
N LYS A 191 13.89 -6.37 9.99
CA LYS A 191 14.50 -7.71 10.00
C LYS A 191 15.21 -8.01 8.68
N LYS A 192 14.59 -7.65 7.55
CA LYS A 192 15.22 -7.81 6.23
C LYS A 192 16.49 -6.97 6.12
N ALA A 193 16.46 -5.71 6.54
CA ALA A 193 17.63 -4.83 6.56
C ALA A 193 18.75 -5.39 7.43
N ALA A 194 18.45 -5.83 8.66
CA ALA A 194 19.44 -6.44 9.56
C ALA A 194 20.05 -7.73 8.98
N ARG A 195 19.25 -8.56 8.31
CA ARG A 195 19.73 -9.78 7.65
C ARG A 195 20.70 -9.46 6.51
N VAL A 196 20.35 -8.53 5.64
CA VAL A 196 21.19 -8.13 4.50
C VAL A 196 22.47 -7.46 5.00
N ALA A 197 22.40 -6.58 6.00
CA ALA A 197 23.57 -5.96 6.61
C ALA A 197 24.55 -7.02 7.17
N ASN A 198 24.05 -8.03 7.91
CA ASN A 198 24.87 -9.14 8.40
C ASN A 198 25.48 -9.99 7.27
N GLU A 199 24.73 -10.24 6.20
CA GLU A 199 25.25 -11.02 5.07
C GLU A 199 26.39 -10.29 4.37
N VAL A 200 26.21 -8.99 4.10
CA VAL A 200 27.24 -8.14 3.50
C VAL A 200 28.45 -8.03 4.42
N ALA A 201 28.26 -7.80 5.72
CA ALA A 201 29.34 -7.75 6.70
C ALA A 201 30.19 -9.03 6.71
N ARG A 202 29.55 -10.19 6.57
CA ARG A 202 30.27 -11.47 6.46
C ARG A 202 31.03 -11.59 5.13
N ARG A 203 30.50 -11.04 4.03
CA ARG A 203 31.17 -11.08 2.72
C ARG A 203 32.38 -10.15 2.68
N THR A 204 32.27 -8.93 3.19
CA THR A 204 33.38 -7.97 3.30
C THR A 204 34.50 -8.55 4.17
N ALA A 205 34.16 -9.18 5.31
CA ALA A 205 35.12 -9.89 6.15
C ALA A 205 35.82 -11.06 5.43
N LYS A 206 35.07 -11.88 4.68
CA LYS A 206 35.64 -13.01 3.93
C LYS A 206 36.61 -12.57 2.82
N LYS A 207 36.24 -11.51 2.09
CA LYS A 207 37.06 -10.96 1.01
C LYS A 207 38.18 -10.04 1.50
N LYS A 208 38.19 -9.68 2.80
CA LYS A 208 39.10 -8.68 3.39
C LYS A 208 39.09 -7.36 2.60
N ALA A 209 37.91 -6.96 2.18
CA ALA A 209 37.67 -5.75 1.41
C ALA A 209 36.53 -4.98 2.04
N GLU A 210 36.61 -3.64 2.01
CA GLU A 210 35.59 -2.75 2.57
C GLU A 210 35.32 -3.04 4.06
N GLU A 211 36.38 -3.23 4.85
CA GLU A 211 36.30 -3.61 6.27
C GLU A 211 35.47 -2.62 7.09
N ALA A 212 35.64 -1.31 6.86
CA ALA A 212 34.85 -0.27 7.52
C ALA A 212 33.34 -0.41 7.25
N LEU A 213 32.95 -0.70 6.01
CA LEU A 213 31.56 -1.00 5.65
C LEU A 213 31.10 -2.28 6.34
N GLY A 214 31.95 -3.31 6.39
CA GLY A 214 31.64 -4.57 7.06
C GLY A 214 31.35 -4.42 8.55
N THR A 215 32.27 -3.80 9.29
CA THR A 215 32.11 -3.57 10.73
C THR A 215 30.95 -2.62 11.03
N GLY A 216 30.75 -1.59 10.21
CA GLY A 216 29.61 -0.68 10.31
C GLY A 216 28.28 -1.42 10.15
N LEU A 217 28.16 -2.28 9.12
CA LEU A 217 26.95 -3.06 8.87
C LEU A 217 26.67 -4.11 9.95
N GLU A 218 27.70 -4.71 10.55
CA GLU A 218 27.53 -5.61 11.69
C GLU A 218 26.95 -4.87 12.91
N HIS A 219 27.47 -3.67 13.18
CA HIS A 219 26.96 -2.83 14.27
C HIS A 219 25.52 -2.37 14.02
N VAL A 220 25.22 -1.90 12.80
CA VAL A 220 23.86 -1.56 12.33
C VAL A 220 22.91 -2.74 12.55
N ALA A 221 23.29 -3.95 12.10
CA ALA A 221 22.43 -5.12 12.21
C ALA A 221 22.10 -5.45 13.66
N LYS A 222 23.08 -5.38 14.57
CA LYS A 222 22.87 -5.58 16.00
C LYS A 222 21.90 -4.56 16.60
N ARG A 223 22.06 -3.27 16.26
CA ARG A 223 21.22 -2.20 16.80
C ARG A 223 19.79 -2.25 16.25
N ILE A 224 19.61 -2.65 14.98
CA ILE A 224 18.28 -2.91 14.40
C ILE A 224 17.58 -4.07 15.13
N LEU A 225 18.30 -5.15 15.45
CA LEU A 225 17.71 -6.27 16.21
C LEU A 225 17.29 -5.85 17.62
N GLU A 226 18.09 -5.00 18.29
CA GLU A 226 17.71 -4.43 19.58
C GLU A 226 16.46 -3.54 19.48
N LEU A 227 16.38 -2.72 18.42
CA LEU A 227 15.18 -1.93 18.14
C LEU A 227 13.95 -2.84 18.01
N ILE A 228 14.04 -3.91 17.22
CA ILE A 228 12.92 -4.85 17.03
C ILE A 228 12.47 -5.44 18.37
N VAL A 229 13.40 -5.80 19.25
CA VAL A 229 13.05 -6.29 20.60
C VAL A 229 12.34 -5.22 21.42
N SER A 230 12.72 -3.94 21.31
CA SER A 230 12.06 -2.84 22.01
C SER A 230 10.70 -2.43 21.45
N LEU A 231 10.32 -2.94 20.27
CA LEU A 231 9.02 -2.71 19.62
C LEU A 231 7.99 -3.79 19.98
N MET A 232 8.41 -4.90 20.58
CA MET A 232 7.54 -5.97 21.11
C MET A 232 7.17 -5.69 22.57
#